data_AF-A0A5D0TML2-F1
#
_entry.id   AF-A0A5D0TML2-F1
#
_cell.length_a   1.000
_cell.length_b   1.000
_cell.length_c   1.000
_cell.angle_alpha   90.00
_cell.angle_beta   90.00
_cell.angle_gamma   90.00
#
_symmetry.space_group_name_H-M   'P 1'
#
loop_
_entity.id
_entity.type
_entity.pdbx_description
1 polymer ?
#
loop_
_entity_poly.entity_id
_entity_poly.type
_entity_poly.pdbx_seq_one_letter_code
_entity_poly.pdbx_strand_id
1 'polypeptide(L)'
;MRPFDARFGADSPFRPVTVRAIYEDADTVVVIWDGAGVTVAGDAYSDTVAWFLTFRDGKVVDGTAFFDSTAFNELWRGVQPAG
;
A
#
# COMPACT_ATOMS: atom_id res chain seq x y z
N MET A 1 10.50 3.15 1.17
CA MET A 1 9.26 3.04 1.97
C MET A 1 9.45 3.14 3.48
N ARG A 2 10.67 3.20 4.02
CA ARG A 2 10.92 3.19 5.47
C ARG A 2 10.19 4.23 6.34
N PRO A 3 9.81 5.45 5.90
CA PRO A 3 8.97 6.30 6.74
C PRO A 3 7.52 5.81 6.84
N PHE A 4 6.96 5.18 5.80
CA PHE A 4 5.57 4.70 5.84
C PHE A 4 5.45 3.45 6.73
N ASP A 5 6.27 2.43 6.47
CA ASP A 5 6.19 1.14 7.18
C ASP A 5 6.43 1.29 8.69
N ALA A 6 7.32 2.22 9.07
CA ALA A 6 7.64 2.51 10.47
C ALA A 6 6.49 3.16 11.27
N ARG A 7 5.39 3.56 10.62
CA ARG A 7 4.19 4.05 11.31
C ARG A 7 3.29 2.92 11.80
N PHE A 8 3.59 1.66 11.46
CA PHE A 8 2.81 0.49 11.85
C PHE A 8 3.51 -0.35 12.91
N GLY A 9 2.73 -0.98 13.78
CA GLY A 9 3.24 -1.90 14.78
C GLY A 9 3.85 -3.15 14.14
N ALA A 10 4.89 -3.71 14.76
CA ALA A 10 5.56 -4.91 14.27
C ALA A 10 4.61 -6.12 14.11
N ASP A 11 3.61 -6.22 15.00
CA ASP A 11 2.61 -7.30 14.98
C ASP A 11 1.47 -7.04 13.98
N SER A 12 1.33 -5.82 13.46
CA SER A 12 0.26 -5.42 12.55
C SER A 12 0.74 -4.43 11.47
N PRO A 13 1.72 -4.84 10.64
CA PRO A 13 2.21 -4.01 9.55
C PRO A 13 1.10 -3.77 8.52
N PHE A 14 1.15 -2.62 7.83
CA PHE A 14 0.29 -2.44 6.66
C PHE A 14 0.66 -3.43 5.57
N ARG A 15 -0.30 -4.26 5.19
CA ARG A 15 -0.12 -5.30 4.17
C ARG A 15 -1.41 -5.52 3.39
N PRO A 16 -1.34 -6.12 2.19
CA PRO A 16 -2.54 -6.61 1.53
C PRO A 16 -3.26 -7.63 2.43
N VAL A 17 -4.54 -7.39 2.68
CA VAL A 17 -5.44 -8.32 3.36
C VAL A 17 -6.41 -9.00 2.39
N THR A 18 -6.71 -8.34 1.27
CA THR A 18 -7.58 -8.87 0.22
C THR A 18 -7.06 -8.42 -1.15
N VAL A 19 -6.89 -9.34 -2.08
CA VAL A 19 -6.72 -9.00 -3.51
C VAL A 19 -8.11 -8.98 -4.14
N ARG A 20 -8.55 -7.80 -4.61
CA ARG A 20 -9.87 -7.63 -5.22
C ARG A 20 -9.89 -8.09 -6.67
N ALA A 21 -8.86 -7.72 -7.43
CA ALA A 21 -8.76 -8.06 -8.84
C ALA A 21 -7.31 -7.97 -9.32
N ILE A 22 -7.02 -8.77 -10.34
CA ILE A 22 -5.80 -8.66 -11.15
C ILE A 22 -6.26 -8.60 -12.61
N TYR A 23 -5.78 -7.59 -13.33
CA TYR A 23 -5.98 -7.43 -14.76
C TYR A 23 -4.63 -7.41 -15.46
N GLU A 24 -4.59 -7.90 -16.69
CA GLU A 24 -3.39 -7.89 -17.52
C GLU A 24 -3.77 -7.40 -18.91
N ASP A 25 -2.98 -6.47 -19.43
CA ASP A 25 -3.02 -6.04 -20.82
C ASP A 25 -1.59 -5.76 -21.31
N ALA A 26 -1.16 -6.53 -22.32
CA ALA A 26 0.21 -6.54 -22.82
C ALA A 26 1.27 -6.66 -21.70
N ASP A 27 2.10 -5.64 -21.51
CA ASP A 27 3.13 -5.60 -20.47
C ASP A 27 2.65 -4.94 -19.17
N THR A 28 1.37 -4.55 -19.09
CA THR A 28 0.79 -3.88 -17.94
C THR A 28 -0.05 -4.84 -17.12
N VAL A 29 0.26 -4.95 -15.82
CA VAL A 29 -0.54 -5.68 -14.84
C VAL A 29 -1.12 -4.69 -13.84
N VAL A 30 -2.45 -4.70 -13.68
CA VAL A 30 -3.15 -3.92 -12.67
C VAL A 30 -3.56 -4.80 -11.51
N VAL A 31 -3.17 -4.45 -10.29
CA VAL A 31 -3.57 -5.16 -9.07
C VAL A 31 -4.33 -4.20 -8.16
N ILE A 32 -5.58 -4.55 -7.86
CA ILE A 32 -6.41 -3.82 -6.90
C ILE A 32 -6.48 -4.64 -5.62
N TRP A 33 -6.10 -4.05 -4.49
CA TRP A 33 -6.08 -4.73 -3.20
C TRP A 33 -6.46 -3.82 -2.04
N ASP A 34 -7.04 -4.43 -1.01
CA ASP A 34 -7.27 -3.77 0.28
C ASP A 34 -6.08 -4.01 1.19
N GLY A 35 -5.53 -2.92 1.70
CA GLY A 35 -4.51 -2.91 2.73
C GLY A 35 -5.10 -2.61 4.09
N ALA A 36 -4.54 -3.23 5.12
CA ALA A 36 -4.85 -2.87 6.50
C ALA A 36 -3.63 -3.08 7.40
N GLY A 37 -3.56 -2.28 8.48
CA GLY A 37 -2.58 -2.40 9.55
C GLY A 37 -3.01 -1.58 10.77
N VAL A 38 -2.32 -1.77 11.89
CA VAL A 38 -2.50 -0.96 13.10
C VAL A 38 -1.26 -0.11 13.31
N THR A 39 -1.47 1.19 13.45
CA THR A 39 -0.39 2.15 13.62
C THR A 39 0.29 1.99 14.99
N VAL A 40 1.49 2.54 15.15
CA VAL A 40 2.17 2.59 16.45
C VAL A 40 1.42 3.42 17.50
N ALA A 41 0.49 4.27 17.07
CA ALA A 41 -0.43 5.01 17.95
C ALA A 41 -1.64 4.18 18.40
N GLY A 42 -1.83 2.98 17.84
CA GLY A 42 -2.95 2.07 18.14
C GLY A 42 -4.15 2.21 17.20
N ASP A 43 -4.15 3.20 16.31
CA ASP A 43 -5.24 3.41 15.36
C ASP A 43 -5.19 2.41 14.20
N ALA A 44 -6.35 1.90 13.79
CA ALA A 44 -6.48 1.10 12.58
C ALA A 44 -6.39 2.00 11.34
N TYR A 45 -5.63 1.56 10.34
CA TYR A 45 -5.57 2.20 9.03
C TYR A 45 -5.82 1.16 7.94
N SER A 46 -6.66 1.53 6.96
CA SER A 46 -6.97 0.73 5.79
C SER A 46 -7.06 1.59 4.55
N ASP A 47 -6.72 1.03 3.39
CA ASP A 47 -6.79 1.71 2.10
C ASP A 47 -7.09 0.70 0.99
N THR A 48 -7.71 1.14 -0.10
CA THR A 48 -7.81 0.36 -1.34
C THR A 48 -6.80 0.91 -2.33
N VAL A 49 -5.79 0.11 -2.67
CA VAL A 49 -4.69 0.50 -3.54
C VAL A 49 -4.85 -0.16 -4.90
N ALA A 50 -4.71 0.61 -5.97
CA ALA A 50 -4.58 0.12 -7.33
C ALA A 50 -3.15 0.38 -7.84
N TRP A 51 -2.39 -0.68 -8.07
CA TRP A 51 -1.10 -0.61 -8.75
C TRP A 51 -1.27 -0.86 -10.23
N PHE A 52 -0.65 -0.02 -11.04
CA PHE A 52 -0.42 -0.22 -12.47
C PHE A 52 1.07 -0.52 -12.64
N LEU A 53 1.40 -1.74 -12.99
CA LEU A 53 2.77 -2.26 -13.03
C LEU A 53 3.16 -2.58 -14.45
N THR A 54 4.33 -2.11 -14.89
CA THR A 54 4.92 -2.56 -16.16
C THR A 54 5.85 -3.74 -15.90
N PHE A 55 5.66 -4.83 -16.63
CA PHE A 55 6.46 -6.04 -16.56
C PHE A 55 7.39 -6.20 -17.78
N ARG A 56 8.62 -6.63 -17.53
CA ARG A 56 9.54 -7.09 -18.58
C ARG A 56 10.32 -8.29 -18.06
N ASP A 57 10.39 -9.35 -18.86
CA ASP A 57 11.09 -10.61 -18.52
C ASP A 57 10.68 -11.17 -17.15
N GLY A 58 9.38 -11.12 -16.83
CA GLY A 58 8.80 -11.62 -15.59
C GLY A 58 9.08 -10.75 -14.35
N LYS A 59 9.57 -9.52 -14.52
CA LYS A 59 9.86 -8.58 -13.43
C LYS A 59 9.10 -7.28 -13.59
N VAL A 60 8.63 -6.72 -12.47
CA VAL A 60 8.14 -5.34 -12.42
C VAL A 60 9.33 -4.40 -12.69
N VAL A 61 9.22 -3.56 -13.71
CA VAL A 61 10.25 -2.57 -14.08
C VAL A 61 9.79 -1.12 -13.88
N ASP A 62 8.48 -0.88 -13.79
CA ASP A 62 7.88 0.42 -13.44
C ASP A 62 6.56 0.22 -12.70
N GLY A 63 6.11 1.24 -11.96
CA GLY A 63 4.86 1.16 -11.21
C GLY A 63 4.29 2.53 -10.83
N THR A 64 2.98 2.70 -11.07
CA THR A 64 2.19 3.83 -10.56
C THR A 64 1.10 3.31 -9.63
N ALA A 65 0.90 3.98 -8.49
CA ALA A 65 -0.12 3.60 -7.52
C ALA A 65 -1.19 4.71 -7.38
N PHE A 66 -2.44 4.29 -7.28
CA PHE A 66 -3.57 5.12 -6.84
C PHE A 66 -4.11 4.56 -5.53
N PHE A 67 -4.45 5.43 -4.60
CA PHE A 67 -4.91 5.10 -3.26
C PHE A 67 -5.68 6.29 -2.67
N ASP A 68 -6.32 6.13 -1.52
CA ASP A 68 -6.97 7.24 -0.82
C ASP A 68 -5.94 8.21 -0.25
N SER A 69 -5.63 9.25 -1.04
CA SER A 69 -4.69 10.30 -0.62
C SER A 69 -5.14 11.08 0.62
N THR A 70 -6.44 11.11 0.94
CA THR A 70 -6.95 11.77 2.15
C THR A 70 -6.58 10.95 3.38
N ALA A 71 -6.93 9.66 3.38
CA ALA A 71 -6.58 8.74 4.45
C ALA A 71 -5.05 8.64 4.64
N PHE A 72 -4.30 8.60 3.54
CA PHE A 72 -2.84 8.64 3.60
C PHE A 72 -2.31 9.93 4.24
N ASN A 73 -2.86 11.09 3.89
CA ASN A 73 -2.41 12.38 4.45
C ASN A 73 -2.71 12.49 5.95
N GLU A 74 -3.84 11.97 6.39
CA GLU A 74 -4.20 11.89 7.81
C GLU A 74 -3.19 11.02 8.58
N LEU A 75 -2.91 9.82 8.08
CA LEU A 75 -1.86 8.96 8.62
C LEU A 75 -0.50 9.67 8.65
N TRP A 76 -0.11 10.29 7.54
CA TRP A 76 1.22 10.87 7.36
C TRP A 76 1.50 12.02 8.34
N ARG A 77 0.47 12.83 8.61
CA ARG A 77 0.55 13.98 9.53
C ARG A 77 0.29 13.59 10.99
N GLY A 78 -0.59 12.64 11.22
CA GLY A 78 -1.07 12.25 12.56
C GLY A 78 -0.15 11.27 13.28
N VAL A 79 0.54 10.38 12.56
CA VAL A 79 1.38 9.35 13.16
C VAL A 79 2.84 9.61 12.81
N GLN A 80 3.68 9.72 13.83
CA GLN A 80 5.13 9.78 13.65
C GLN A 80 5.69 8.36 13.46
N PRO A 81 6.65 8.16 12.54
CA PRO A 81 7.28 6.87 12.37
C PRO A 81 8.10 6.51 13.61
N ALA A 82 8.10 5.22 13.98
CA ALA A 82 9.05 4.69 14.95
C ALA A 82 10.49 4.82 14.43
N GLY A 83 11.42 5.12 15.35
CA GLY A 83 12.86 5.25 15.08
C GLY A 83 13.58 3.93 14.91
#